data_AF-A0A2E7HN75-F1
#
_entry.id   AF-A0A2E7HN75-F1
#
_cell.length_a   1.000
_cell.length_b   1.000
_cell.length_c   1.000
_cell.angle_alpha   90.00
_cell.angle_beta   90.00
_cell.angle_gamma   90.00
#
_symmetry.space_group_name_H-M   'P 1'
#
loop_
_entity.id
_entity.type
_entity.pdbx_description
1 polymer ?
#
loop_
_entity_poly.entity_id
_entity_poly.type
_entity_poly.pdbx_seq_one_letter_code
_entity_poly.pdbx_strand_id
1 'polypeptide(L)' 'MSSKEKYLGERFITFSEAAEVLGIRSYTRISKMVRSGLLQAYELPETDRLRVRHKQIVSLIRKNEKQP' A
#
# COMPACT_ATOMS: atom_id res chain seq x y z
N MET A 1 -22.64 -14.15 4.74
CA MET A 1 -21.42 -14.07 3.90
C MET A 1 -20.93 -12.63 3.88
N SER A 2 -19.63 -12.48 4.18
CA SER A 2 -18.75 -11.30 4.22
C SER A 2 -19.30 -9.94 3.77
N SER A 3 -19.38 -9.02 4.74
CA SER A 3 -19.53 -7.56 4.56
C SER A 3 -18.35 -6.98 3.78
N LYS A 4 -18.32 -7.15 2.46
CA LYS A 4 -17.46 -6.36 1.58
C LYS A 4 -18.25 -5.17 1.08
N GLU A 5 -18.57 -4.27 2.00
CA GLU A 5 -19.07 -2.95 1.66
C GLU A 5 -18.09 -2.25 0.71
N LYS A 6 -18.66 -1.64 -0.31
CA LYS A 6 -18.00 -0.73 -1.24
C LYS A 6 -17.38 0.43 -0.45
N TYR A 7 -16.12 0.30 -0.05
CA TYR A 7 -15.33 1.46 0.37
C TYR A 7 -14.99 2.30 -0.87
N LEU A 8 -15.88 3.25 -1.19
CA LEU A 8 -15.71 4.24 -2.27
C LEU A 8 -14.63 5.29 -1.95
N GLY A 9 -14.08 5.30 -0.73
CA GLY A 9 -13.05 6.24 -0.28
C GLY A 9 -11.61 5.86 -0.63
N GLU A 10 -10.74 6.86 -0.66
CA GLU A 10 -9.28 6.68 -0.67
C GLU A 10 -8.85 6.10 0.69
N ARG A 11 -8.35 4.86 0.71
CA ARG A 11 -7.85 4.20 1.93
C ARG A 11 -6.34 4.34 2.02
N PHE A 12 -5.87 4.95 3.11
CA PHE A 12 -4.46 4.99 3.49
C PHE A 12 -4.15 3.84 4.44
N ILE A 13 -3.10 3.07 4.16
CA ILE A 13 -2.70 1.89 4.93
C ILE A 13 -1.26 2.02 5.42
N THR A 14 -0.97 1.32 6.51
CA THR A 14 0.39 1.19 7.05
C THR A 14 1.30 0.42 6.09
N PHE A 15 2.62 0.50 6.31
CA PHE A 15 3.57 -0.28 5.52
C PHE A 15 3.45 -1.78 5.76
N SER A 16 3.03 -2.20 6.97
CA SER A 16 2.76 -3.61 7.29
C SER A 16 1.56 -4.13 6.51
N GLU A 17 0.43 -3.41 6.54
CA GLU A 17 -0.75 -3.76 5.73
C GLU A 17 -0.41 -3.76 4.22
N ALA A 18 0.39 -2.80 3.75
CA ALA A 18 0.82 -2.78 2.35
C ALA A 18 1.67 -4.00 1.98
N ALA A 19 2.53 -4.47 2.89
CA ALA A 19 3.31 -5.67 2.70
C ALA A 19 2.42 -6.92 2.64
N GLU A 20 1.40 -7.01 3.49
CA GLU A 20 0.38 -8.06 3.46
C GLU A 20 -0.37 -8.07 2.12
N VAL A 21 -0.81 -6.89 1.63
CA VAL A 21 -1.50 -6.76 0.34
C VAL A 21 -0.61 -7.22 -0.83
N LEU A 22 0.69 -6.91 -0.80
CA LEU A 22 1.65 -7.38 -1.82
C LEU A 22 2.07 -8.84 -1.64
N GLY A 23 1.63 -9.52 -0.58
CA GLY A 23 2.08 -10.88 -0.28
C GLY A 23 3.56 -10.98 0.09
N ILE A 24 4.18 -9.89 0.56
CA ILE A 24 5.60 -9.86 0.94
C ILE A 24 5.74 -9.82 2.47
N ARG A 25 6.69 -10.59 3.01
CA ARG A 25 6.89 -10.69 4.47
C ARG A 25 7.64 -9.51 5.10
N SER A 26 8.02 -8.50 4.32
CA SER A 26 8.90 -7.43 4.79
C SER A 26 8.39 -6.03 4.46
N TYR A 27 7.92 -5.33 5.51
CA TYR A 27 7.57 -3.91 5.44
C TYR A 27 8.77 -3.03 5.05
N THR A 28 10.01 -3.49 5.28
CA THR A 28 11.22 -2.76 4.86
C THR A 28 11.28 -2.57 3.34
N ARG A 29 10.68 -3.49 2.58
CA ARG A 29 10.62 -3.42 1.12
C ARG A 29 9.64 -2.32 0.68
N ILE A 30 8.51 -2.13 1.37
CA ILE A 30 7.62 -0.98 1.17
C ILE A 30 8.37 0.33 1.47
N SER A 31 9.09 0.38 2.58
CA SER A 31 9.90 1.54 2.96
C SER A 31 10.97 1.88 1.92
N LYS A 32 11.62 0.87 1.31
CA LYS A 32 12.56 1.06 0.19
C LYS A 32 11.86 1.63 -1.05
N MET A 33 10.68 1.12 -1.40
CA MET A 33 9.89 1.63 -2.54
C MET A 33 9.46 3.08 -2.33
N VAL A 34 9.14 3.47 -1.09
CA VAL A 34 8.87 4.87 -0.75
C VAL A 34 10.12 5.73 -0.95
N ARG A 35 11.25 5.31 -0.37
CA ARG A 35 12.52 6.04 -0.52
C ARG A 35 13.00 6.17 -1.97
N SER A 36 12.70 5.18 -2.81
CA SER A 36 13.06 5.21 -4.23
C SER A 36 12.08 6.03 -5.09
N GLY A 37 11.04 6.62 -4.50
CA GLY A 37 9.99 7.34 -5.23
C GLY A 37 8.99 6.46 -5.99
N LEU A 38 9.07 5.12 -5.85
CA LEU A 38 8.13 4.20 -6.50
C LEU A 38 6.75 4.22 -5.81
N LEU A 39 6.74 4.46 -4.50
CA LEU A 39 5.54 4.65 -3.70
C LEU A 39 5.49 6.05 -3.10
N GLN A 40 4.33 6.68 -3.17
CA GLN A 40 4.12 7.94 -2.47
C GLN A 40 3.66 7.65 -1.04
N ALA A 41 4.37 8.22 -0.07
CA ALA A 41 3.99 8.19 1.32
C ALA A 41 3.26 9.48 1.72
N TYR A 42 2.41 9.35 2.72
CA TYR A 42 1.56 10.40 3.26
C TYR A 42 1.70 10.42 4.78
N GLU A 43 1.85 11.61 5.34
CA GLU A 43 1.72 11.85 6.76
C GLU A 43 0.26 12.20 7.06
N LEU A 44 -0.28 11.67 8.16
CA LEU A 44 -1.65 11.97 8.58
C LEU A 44 -1.59 12.85 9.84
N PRO A 45 -2.51 13.82 10.01
CA PRO A 45 -2.45 14.79 11.12
C PRO A 45 -2.36 14.18 12.52
N GLU A 46 -2.86 12.96 12.70
CA GLU A 46 -2.95 12.28 14.00
C GLU A 46 -1.84 11.24 14.22
N THR A 47 -0.89 11.09 13.29
CA THR A 47 0.20 10.12 13.44
C THR A 47 1.44 10.49 12.63
N ASP A 48 2.60 10.45 13.31
CA ASP A 48 3.92 10.60 12.69
C ASP A 48 4.28 9.41 11.76
N ARG A 49 3.46 8.36 11.76
CA ARG A 49 3.71 7.17 10.96
C ARG A 49 3.17 7.35 9.55
N LEU A 50 4.09 7.31 8.59
CA LEU A 50 3.77 7.33 7.17
C LEU A 50 2.76 6.24 6.76
N ARG A 51 1.96 6.60 5.75
CA ARG A 51 0.96 5.73 5.10
C ARG A 51 1.14 5.73 3.60
N VAL A 52 0.64 4.69 2.95
CA VAL A 52 0.56 4.59 1.48
C VAL A 52 -0.88 4.40 1.04
N ARG A 53 -1.21 4.80 -0.19
CA ARG A 53 -2.55 4.58 -0.75
C ARG A 53 -2.75 3.11 -1.09
N HIS A 54 -3.80 2.49 -0.57
CA HIS A 54 -4.16 1.10 -0.86
C HIS A 54 -4.29 0.86 -2.38
N LYS A 55 -4.94 1.77 -3.11
CA LYS A 55 -5.12 1.67 -4.58
C LYS A 55 -3.78 1.62 -5.33
N GLN A 56 -2.77 2.35 -4.86
CA GLN A 56 -1.43 2.33 -5.45
C GLN A 56 -0.75 0.98 -5.23
N ILE A 57 -0.89 0.39 -4.04
CA ILE A 57 -0.38 -0.95 -3.74
C ILE A 57 -1.04 -2.01 -4.61
N VAL A 58 -2.37 -2.01 -4.72
CA VAL A 58 -3.09 -2.94 -5.61
C VAL A 58 -2.68 -2.77 -7.08
N SER A 59 -2.37 -1.55 -7.50
CA SER A 59 -1.90 -1.28 -8.87
C SER A 59 -0.50 -1.84 -9.14
N LEU A 60 0.35 -1.95 -8.13
CA LEU A 60 1.67 -2.59 -8.28
C LEU A 60 1.58 -4.09 -8.55
N ILE A 61 0.61 -4.78 -7.92
CA ILE A 61 0.36 -6.22 -8.17
C ILE A 61 0.06 -6.43 -9.66
N ARG A 62 -0.88 -5.64 -10.20
CA ARG A 62 -1.29 -5.71 -11.61
C ARG A 62 -0.17 -5.38 -12.60
N LYS A 63 0.81 -4.57 -12.20
CA LYS A 63 1.98 -4.26 -13.04
C LYS A 63 3.00 -5.41 -13.05
N ASN A 64 3.20 -6.08 -11.91
CA ASN A 64 4.08 -7.26 -11.83
C ASN A 64 3.51 -8.46 -12.60
N GLU A 65 2.19 -8.63 -12.66
CA GLU A 65 1.54 -9.70 -13.43
C GLU A 65 1.60 -9.49 -14.95
N LYS A 66 1.95 -8.28 -15.43
CA LYS A 66 2.01 -7.93 -16.86
C LYS A 66 3.42 -7.90 -17.43
N GLN A 67 4.42 -8.44 -16.72
CA GLN A 67 5.74 -8.65 -17.32
C GLN A 67 5.76 -10.04 -17.99
N PRO A 68 6.00 -10.12 -19.32
CA PRO A 68 6.09 -11.38 -20.06
C PRO A 68 7.29 -12.23 -19.63
#